data_AF-A0A7V6I470-F1
#
_entry.id   AF-A0A7V6I470-F1
#
_cell.length_a   1.000
_cell.length_b   1.000
_cell.length_c   1.000
_cell.angle_alpha   90.00
_cell.angle_beta   90.00
_cell.angle_gamma   90.00
#
_symmetry.space_group_name_H-M   'P 1'
#
loop_
_entity.id
_entity.type
_entity.pdbx_description
1 polymer ?
#
loop_
_entity_poly.entity_id
_entity_poly.type
_entity_poly.pdbx_seq_one_letter_code
_entity_poly.pdbx_strand_id
1 'polypeptide(L)' 'KGLTGFVHKVLHDNYLSGHEAPEEIEYYFCGPPAMNDAVVGLLDSLGVPEENVMYDDFGI' A
#
# COMPACT_ATOMS: atom_id res chain seq x y z
N LYS A 1 19.12 -12.37 -6.30
CA LYS A 1 18.69 -10.97 -6.58
C LYS A 1 17.24 -10.83 -6.14
N GLY A 2 16.85 -9.68 -5.59
CA GLY A 2 15.49 -9.43 -5.08
C GLY A 2 14.72 -8.40 -5.91
N LEU A 3 13.52 -8.05 -5.44
CA LEU A 3 12.65 -7.03 -6.05
C LEU A 3 13.28 -5.64 -5.92
N THR A 4 13.06 -4.78 -6.91
CA THR A 4 13.65 -3.43 -6.99
C THR A 4 12.61 -2.41 -7.43
N GLY A 5 12.67 -1.20 -6.87
CA GLY A 5 11.77 -0.09 -7.19
C GLY A 5 11.07 0.47 -5.95
N PHE A 6 10.04 1.29 -6.17
CA PHE A 6 9.21 1.79 -5.08
C PHE A 6 8.29 0.68 -4.56
N VAL A 7 8.17 0.58 -3.23
CA VAL A 7 7.48 -0.54 -2.57
C VAL A 7 6.01 -0.68 -3.00
N HIS A 8 5.27 0.42 -3.18
CA HIS A 8 3.87 0.38 -3.64
C HIS A 8 3.76 -0.24 -5.05
N LYS A 9 4.68 0.07 -5.97
CA LYS A 9 4.70 -0.53 -7.31
C LYS A 9 5.03 -2.00 -7.27
N VAL A 10 6.04 -2.36 -6.47
CA VAL A 10 6.44 -3.76 -6.29
C VAL A 10 5.29 -4.58 -5.70
N LEU A 11 4.60 -4.04 -4.68
CA LEU A 11 3.42 -4.67 -4.06
C LEU A 11 2.28 -4.84 -5.05
N HIS A 12 1.97 -3.79 -5.83
CA HIS A 12 0.96 -3.85 -6.88
C HIS A 12 1.29 -4.94 -7.92
N ASP A 13 2.45 -4.82 -8.57
CA ASP A 13 2.79 -5.62 -9.75
C ASP A 13 2.99 -7.11 -9.46
N ASN A 14 3.37 -7.46 -8.22
CA ASN A 14 3.70 -8.84 -7.85
C ASN A 14 2.62 -9.51 -7.00
N TYR A 15 1.63 -8.76 -6.49
CA TYR A 15 0.62 -9.32 -5.60
C TYR A 15 -0.77 -8.72 -5.83
N LEU A 16 -0.97 -7.42 -5.62
CA LEU A 16 -2.33 -6.85 -5.62
C LEU A 16 -2.99 -6.85 -6.99
N SER A 17 -2.23 -6.72 -8.09
CA SER A 17 -2.79 -6.71 -9.44
C SER A 17 -3.44 -8.04 -9.85
N GLY A 18 -3.12 -9.14 -9.16
CA GLY A 18 -3.71 -10.46 -9.37
C GLY A 18 -4.53 -10.96 -8.18
N HIS A 19 -4.72 -10.14 -7.14
CA HIS A 19 -5.50 -10.51 -5.96
C HIS A 19 -6.98 -10.31 -6.25
N GLU A 20 -7.83 -11.29 -5.88
CA GLU A 20 -9.27 -11.26 -6.23
C GLU A 20 -10.04 -10.19 -5.45
N ALA A 21 -9.68 -9.95 -4.18
CA ALA A 21 -10.36 -9.00 -3.29
C ALA A 21 -9.35 -8.21 -2.44
N PRO A 22 -8.54 -7.29 -3.01
CA PRO A 22 -7.59 -6.49 -2.25
C PRO A 22 -8.25 -5.60 -1.17
N GLU A 23 -9.53 -5.26 -1.32
CA GLU A 23 -10.33 -4.49 -0.38
C GLU A 23 -10.61 -5.21 0.94
N GLU A 24 -10.53 -6.55 0.98
CA GLU A 24 -10.74 -7.36 2.18
C GLU A 24 -9.47 -7.50 3.05
N ILE A 25 -8.33 -7.01 2.58
CA ILE A 25 -7.06 -7.08 3.30
C ILE A 25 -6.94 -5.90 4.27
N GLU A 26 -6.48 -6.17 5.49
CA GLU A 26 -6.04 -5.13 6.42
C GLU A 26 -4.57 -4.76 6.17
N TYR A 27 -4.32 -3.50 5.83
CA TYR A 27 -3.00 -2.98 5.49
C TYR A 27 -2.40 -2.22 6.66
N TYR A 28 -1.29 -2.76 7.19
CA TYR A 28 -0.50 -2.12 8.23
C TYR A 28 0.87 -1.75 7.68
N PHE A 29 1.22 -0.47 7.67
CA PHE A 29 2.53 -0.03 7.20
C PHE A 29 3.03 1.23 7.92
N CYS A 30 4.31 1.52 7.72
CA CYS A 30 4.99 2.63 8.37
C CYS A 30 6.20 3.00 7.52
N GLY A 31 6.38 4.30 7.25
CA GLY A 31 7.51 4.79 6.48
C GLY A 31 7.52 6.30 6.32
N PRO A 32 8.40 6.83 5.44
CA PRO A 32 8.49 8.27 5.23
C PRO A 32 7.23 8.82 4.53
N PRO A 33 6.91 10.13 4.67
CA PRO A 33 5.67 10.71 4.13
C PRO A 33 5.40 10.37 2.66
N ALA A 34 6.43 10.51 1.80
CA ALA A 34 6.30 10.19 0.38
C ALA A 34 6.02 8.70 0.09
N MET A 35 6.43 7.79 0.97
CA MET A 35 6.07 6.38 0.85
C MET A 35 4.63 6.15 1.29
N ASN A 36 4.23 6.74 2.42
CA ASN A 36 2.88 6.60 2.95
C ASN A 36 1.85 7.12 1.96
N ASP A 37 2.04 8.33 1.44
CA ASP A 37 1.15 8.93 0.43
C ASP A 37 1.01 8.05 -0.82
N ALA A 38 2.11 7.45 -1.27
CA ALA A 38 2.12 6.60 -2.44
C ALA A 38 1.43 5.24 -2.21
N VAL A 39 1.53 4.68 -0.99
CA VAL A 39 0.82 3.44 -0.62
C VAL A 39 -0.67 3.74 -0.43
N VAL A 40 -1.04 4.79 0.30
CA VAL A 40 -2.45 5.19 0.46
C VAL A 40 -3.09 5.47 -0.89
N GLY A 41 -2.45 6.25 -1.77
CA GLY A 41 -2.98 6.54 -3.10
C GLY A 41 -3.13 5.29 -3.98
N LEU A 42 -2.25 4.29 -3.82
CA LEU A 42 -2.42 3.00 -4.47
C LEU A 42 -3.64 2.25 -3.93
N LEU A 43 -3.76 2.12 -2.61
CA LEU A 43 -4.85 1.37 -1.97
C LEU A 43 -6.22 2.02 -2.24
N ASP A 44 -6.29 3.35 -2.23
CA ASP A 44 -7.48 4.12 -2.64
C ASP A 44 -7.86 3.82 -4.10
N SER A 45 -6.88 3.78 -5.02
CA SER A 45 -7.14 3.43 -6.43
C SER A 45 -7.65 2.00 -6.65
N LEU A 46 -7.37 1.10 -5.70
CA LEU A 46 -7.85 -0.28 -5.70
C LEU A 46 -9.20 -0.43 -4.97
N GLY A 47 -9.76 0.64 -4.43
CA GLY A 47 -11.05 0.63 -3.72
C GLY A 47 -10.97 0.06 -2.29
N VAL A 48 -9.78 0.04 -1.69
CA VAL A 48 -9.61 -0.42 -0.30
C VAL A 48 -10.27 0.59 0.66
N PRO A 49 -11.19 0.15 1.53
CA PRO A 49 -11.82 1.01 2.53
C PRO A 49 -10.80 1.63 3.49
N GLU A 50 -10.99 2.89 3.88
CA GLU A 50 -10.10 3.59 4.82
C GLU A 50 -9.95 2.85 6.16
N GLU A 51 -11.02 2.19 6.62
CA GLU A 51 -11.03 1.35 7.83
C GLU A 51 -10.07 0.16 7.79
N ASN A 52 -9.63 -0.25 6.59
CA ASN A 52 -8.66 -1.32 6.37
C ASN A 52 -7.23 -0.79 6.17
N VAL A 53 -7.00 0.52 6.28
CA VAL A 53 -5.70 1.15 6.07
C VAL A 53 -5.21 1.79 7.36
N MET A 54 -4.23 1.16 8.02
CA MET A 54 -3.62 1.64 9.25
C MET A 54 -2.14 1.90 9.03
N TYR A 55 -1.69 3.13 9.26
CA TYR A 55 -0.27 3.45 9.19
C TYR A 55 0.15 4.43 10.27
N ASP A 56 1.42 4.33 10.66
CA ASP A 56 2.02 5.24 11.65
C ASP A 56 2.61 6.46 10.93
N ASP A 57 2.12 7.65 11.29
CA ASP A 57 2.62 8.93 10.82
C ASP A 57 3.53 9.54 11.90
N PHE A 58 4.81 9.62 11.58
CA PHE A 58 5.82 10.20 12.47
C PHE A 58 5.74 11.73 12.58
N GLY A 59 4.84 12.39 11.85
CA GLY A 59 4.50 13.81 12.02
C GLY A 59 5.56 14.78 11.49
N ILE A 60 6.23 14.41 10.38
CA ILE A 60 7.29 15.20 9.72
C ILE A 60 6.80 15.79 8.41
#